data_AF-A0A9E2VTN8-F1
#
_entry.id   AF-A0A9E2VTN8-F1
#
_cell.length_a   1.000
_cell.length_b   1.000
_cell.length_c   1.000
_cell.angle_alpha   90.00
_cell.angle_beta   90.00
_cell.angle_gamma   90.00
#
_symmetry.space_group_name_H-M   'P 1'
#
loop_
_entity.id
_entity.type
_entity.pdbx_description
1 polymer ?
#
loop_
_entity_poly.entity_id
_entity_poly.type
_entity_poly.pdbx_seq_one_letter_code
_entity_poly.pdbx_strand_id
1 'polypeptide(L)'
;VATLRGTEPGASVFELTLAIGARNRGRVLAILARNLEAGEAPLRILGSLAWQYRRLWKVKEVVRQGGREGEAARTLRMDPYKVRTFLEQFPDAHLHEALRLFLDADAKLKGGSGGRPARILEDVLLRLCDRAQVNARPPSPSRGSEVPQPARARSLSNVRTITSGKQTRS
;
A
#
# COMPACT_ATOMS: atom_id res chain seq x y z
N VAL A 1 36.01 1.12 -10.40
CA VAL A 1 35.62 -0.30 -10.30
C VAL A 1 34.19 -0.45 -10.81
N ALA A 2 34.04 -0.94 -12.05
CA ALA A 2 32.75 -1.13 -12.71
C ALA A 2 31.98 -2.26 -12.02
N THR A 3 30.89 -1.93 -11.32
CA THR A 3 30.01 -2.96 -10.75
C THR A 3 29.13 -3.49 -11.86
N LEU A 4 29.40 -4.71 -12.28
CA LEU A 4 28.57 -5.55 -13.13
C LEU A 4 27.14 -5.61 -12.56
N ARG A 5 26.25 -4.71 -13.00
CA ARG A 5 24.81 -4.84 -12.84
C ARG A 5 24.36 -5.81 -13.91
N GLY A 6 24.27 -7.08 -13.55
CA GLY A 6 23.52 -8.05 -14.34
C GLY A 6 22.11 -7.51 -14.59
N THR A 7 21.83 -7.32 -15.88
CA THR A 7 20.58 -6.89 -16.56
C THR A 7 20.16 -5.42 -16.40
N GLU A 8 20.50 -4.60 -17.39
CA GLU A 8 19.67 -3.48 -17.88
C GLU A 8 19.29 -3.88 -19.33
N PRO A 9 18.04 -3.68 -19.82
CA PRO A 9 17.15 -2.55 -19.53
C PRO A 9 15.76 -2.94 -18.97
N GLY A 10 15.29 -2.16 -18.00
CA GLY A 10 14.01 -2.33 -17.29
C GLY A 10 14.19 -1.93 -15.83
N ALA A 11 13.23 -1.22 -15.21
CA ALA A 11 13.41 -0.77 -13.82
C ALA A 11 13.63 -1.94 -12.85
N SER A 12 14.61 -1.80 -11.95
CA SER A 12 15.04 -2.87 -11.04
C SER A 12 13.89 -3.37 -10.16
N VAL A 13 13.87 -4.68 -9.86
CA VAL A 13 12.93 -5.27 -8.90
C VAL A 13 12.96 -4.58 -7.53
N PHE A 14 14.11 -4.00 -7.17
CA PHE A 14 14.23 -3.20 -5.95
C PHE A 14 13.42 -1.91 -6.04
N GLU A 15 13.45 -1.21 -7.18
CA GLU A 15 12.61 -0.02 -7.40
C GLU A 15 11.13 -0.36 -7.38
N LEU A 16 10.74 -1.49 -7.98
CA LEU A 16 9.36 -1.97 -7.94
C LEU A 16 8.94 -2.25 -6.49
N THR A 17 9.81 -2.88 -5.70
CA THR A 17 9.57 -3.16 -4.28
C THR A 17 9.46 -1.87 -3.47
N LEU A 18 10.32 -0.87 -3.70
CA LEU A 18 10.21 0.45 -3.07
C LEU A 18 8.87 1.12 -3.40
N ALA A 19 8.43 1.05 -4.66
CA ALA A 19 7.15 1.62 -5.08
C ALA A 19 5.95 0.91 -4.43
N ILE A 20 6.02 -0.42 -4.27
CA ILE A 20 5.02 -1.21 -3.53
C ILE A 20 4.99 -0.81 -2.06
N GLY A 21 6.15 -0.73 -1.39
CA GLY A 21 6.25 -0.34 0.02
C GLY A 21 5.73 1.08 0.27
N ALA A 22 5.99 1.99 -0.67
CA ALA A 22 5.43 3.35 -0.67
C ALA A 22 3.97 3.43 -1.14
N ARG A 23 3.34 2.29 -1.47
CA ARG A 23 1.94 2.19 -1.93
C ARG A 23 1.63 3.04 -3.17
N ASN A 24 2.65 3.30 -3.98
CA ASN A 24 2.54 4.17 -5.15
C ASN A 24 2.12 3.36 -6.38
N ARG A 25 0.81 3.14 -6.52
CA ARG A 25 0.20 2.38 -7.63
C ARG A 25 0.64 2.90 -9.00
N GLY A 26 0.66 4.22 -9.19
CA GLY A 26 1.08 4.84 -10.45
C GLY A 26 2.53 4.50 -10.80
N ARG A 27 3.44 4.63 -9.83
CA ARG A 27 4.87 4.28 -10.02
C ARG A 27 5.05 2.78 -10.27
N VAL A 28 4.31 1.93 -9.56
CA VAL A 28 4.33 0.47 -9.75
C VAL A 28 3.94 0.09 -11.17
N LEU A 29 2.84 0.64 -11.69
CA LEU A 29 2.39 0.39 -13.06
C LEU A 29 3.35 0.95 -14.12
N ALA A 30 3.91 2.15 -13.89
CA ALA A 30 4.90 2.74 -14.79
C ALA A 30 6.20 1.91 -14.86
N ILE A 31 6.67 1.38 -13.73
CA ILE A 31 7.82 0.47 -13.68
C ILE A 31 7.50 -0.83 -14.42
N LEU A 32 6.31 -1.41 -14.21
CA LEU A 32 5.90 -2.62 -14.91
C LEU A 32 5.87 -2.40 -16.43
N ALA A 33 5.18 -1.34 -16.89
CA ALA A 33 5.07 -1.02 -18.32
C ALA A 33 6.45 -0.91 -18.97
N ARG A 34 7.36 -0.12 -18.39
CA ARG A 34 8.74 0.01 -18.88
C ARG A 34 9.50 -1.32 -18.97
N ASN A 35 9.32 -2.20 -17.99
CA ASN A 35 9.95 -3.53 -18.03
C ASN A 35 9.37 -4.38 -19.17
N LEU A 36 8.05 -4.41 -19.31
CA LEU A 36 7.38 -5.17 -20.38
C LEU A 36 7.75 -4.64 -21.78
N GLU A 37 7.78 -3.31 -21.96
CA GLU A 37 8.21 -2.64 -23.19
C GLU A 37 9.67 -2.97 -23.55
N ALA A 38 10.52 -3.19 -22.55
CA ALA A 38 11.91 -3.60 -22.75
C ALA A 38 12.09 -5.09 -23.09
N GLY A 39 11.00 -5.86 -23.29
CA GLY A 39 11.06 -7.32 -23.55
C GLY A 39 11.03 -8.19 -22.30
N GLU A 40 10.89 -7.54 -21.15
CA GLU A 40 10.38 -7.99 -19.86
C GLU A 40 9.49 -9.25 -19.81
N ALA A 41 9.99 -10.49 -19.73
CA ALA A 41 9.07 -11.62 -19.56
C ALA A 41 8.34 -11.53 -18.19
N PRO A 42 6.98 -11.54 -18.14
CA PRO A 42 6.24 -11.38 -16.87
C PRO A 42 6.62 -12.41 -15.80
N LEU A 43 6.90 -13.64 -16.22
CA LEU A 43 7.35 -14.71 -15.32
C LEU A 43 8.71 -14.40 -14.67
N ARG A 44 9.62 -13.73 -15.41
CA ARG A 44 10.93 -13.32 -14.90
C ARG A 44 10.82 -12.20 -13.88
N ILE A 45 9.91 -11.25 -14.10
CA ILE A 45 9.59 -10.18 -13.14
C ILE A 45 8.99 -10.80 -11.87
N LEU A 46 8.03 -11.72 -12.01
CA LEU A 46 7.41 -12.42 -10.87
C LEU A 46 8.44 -13.20 -10.05
N GLY A 47 9.31 -13.97 -10.71
CA GLY A 47 10.39 -14.72 -10.05
C GLY A 47 11.34 -13.81 -9.27
N SER A 48 11.67 -12.66 -9.84
CA SER A 48 12.51 -11.64 -9.21
C SER A 48 11.83 -11.03 -7.97
N LEU A 49 10.53 -10.75 -8.04
CA LEU A 49 9.74 -10.27 -6.89
C LEU A 49 9.69 -11.30 -5.78
N ALA A 50 9.40 -12.57 -6.11
CA ALA A 50 9.38 -13.64 -5.12
C ALA A 50 10.74 -13.81 -4.42
N TRP A 51 11.85 -13.71 -5.17
CA TRP A 51 13.19 -13.69 -4.59
C TRP A 51 13.42 -12.49 -3.66
N GLN A 52 13.02 -11.28 -4.08
CA GLN A 52 13.18 -10.07 -3.28
C GLN A 52 12.35 -10.15 -1.98
N TYR A 53 11.14 -10.68 -2.02
CA TYR A 53 10.29 -10.88 -0.83
C TYR A 53 10.86 -11.92 0.14
N ARG A 54 11.45 -13.02 -0.36
CA ARG A 54 12.17 -13.97 0.51
C ARG A 54 13.38 -13.33 1.19
N ARG A 55 14.07 -12.40 0.51
CA ARG A 55 15.14 -11.61 1.13
C ARG A 55 14.61 -10.69 2.22
N LEU A 56 13.49 -10.01 1.99
CA LEU A 56 12.84 -9.19 3.03
C LEU A 56 12.51 -10.05 4.26
N TRP A 57 11.90 -11.23 4.05
CA TRP A 57 11.60 -12.17 5.13
C TRP A 57 12.83 -12.53 5.96
N LYS A 58 13.90 -12.97 5.29
CA LYS A 58 15.16 -13.34 5.95
C LYS A 58 15.76 -12.18 6.74
N VAL A 59 15.71 -10.98 6.21
CA VAL A 59 16.24 -9.78 6.88
C VAL A 59 15.39 -9.42 8.11
N LYS A 60 14.05 -9.51 8.03
CA LYS A 60 13.19 -9.30 9.19
C LYS A 60 13.50 -10.29 10.31
N GLU A 61 13.74 -11.56 9.97
CA GLU A 61 14.12 -12.57 10.96
C GLU A 61 15.46 -12.26 11.65
N VAL A 62 16.47 -11.82 10.89
CA VAL A 62 17.75 -11.39 11.45
C VAL A 62 17.55 -10.23 12.43
N VAL A 63 16.76 -9.21 12.05
CA VAL A 63 16.48 -8.06 12.92
C VAL A 63 15.71 -8.48 14.17
N ARG A 64 14.74 -9.39 14.05
CA ARG A 64 13.94 -9.92 15.18
C ARG A 64 14.80 -10.67 16.21
N GLN A 65 15.87 -11.33 15.76
CA GLN A 65 16.82 -12.06 16.62
C GLN A 65 17.89 -11.15 17.24
N GLY A 66 17.76 -9.83 17.14
CA GLY A 66 18.75 -8.88 17.65
C GLY A 66 19.95 -8.66 16.73
N GLY A 67 19.85 -9.09 15.47
CA GLY A 67 20.87 -8.85 14.44
C GLY A 67 21.11 -7.35 14.19
N ARG A 68 22.34 -7.00 13.80
CA ARG A 68 22.75 -5.61 13.63
C ARG A 68 22.18 -5.04 12.32
N GLU A 69 21.68 -3.80 12.37
CA GLU A 69 21.12 -3.07 11.22
C GLU A 69 22.06 -3.01 10.02
N GLY A 70 23.38 -2.93 10.25
CA GLY A 70 24.38 -2.93 9.19
C GLY A 70 24.42 -4.23 8.37
N GLU A 71 24.05 -5.37 8.96
CA GLU A 71 23.93 -6.63 8.21
C GLU A 71 22.71 -6.61 7.31
N ALA A 72 21.56 -6.20 7.86
CA ALA A 72 20.32 -6.00 7.10
C ALA A 72 20.50 -5.00 5.94
N ALA A 73 21.22 -3.91 6.18
CA ALA A 73 21.56 -2.88 5.20
C ALA A 73 22.38 -3.45 4.03
N ARG A 74 23.43 -4.22 4.34
CA ARG A 74 24.25 -4.93 3.35
C ARG A 74 23.42 -5.92 2.54
N THR A 75 22.57 -6.69 3.21
CA THR A 75 21.69 -7.65 2.54
C THR A 75 20.72 -6.96 1.61
N LEU A 76 20.10 -5.84 1.99
CA LEU A 76 19.14 -5.12 1.16
C LEU A 76 19.79 -4.12 0.19
N ARG A 77 21.11 -3.93 0.27
CA ARG A 77 21.86 -2.89 -0.46
C ARG A 77 21.25 -1.51 -0.27
N MET A 78 20.91 -1.18 0.96
CA MET A 78 20.31 0.10 1.32
C MET A 78 21.06 0.78 2.46
N ASP A 79 20.78 2.07 2.64
CA ASP A 79 21.32 2.84 3.76
C ASP A 79 20.85 2.25 5.11
N PRO A 80 21.75 2.00 6.09
CA PRO A 80 21.40 1.42 7.38
C PRO A 80 20.27 2.15 8.11
N TYR A 81 20.24 3.48 8.06
CA TYR A 81 19.23 4.28 8.76
C TYR A 81 17.83 4.14 8.14
N LYS A 82 17.74 3.70 6.87
CA LYS A 82 16.47 3.50 6.18
C LYS A 82 15.94 2.08 6.31
N VAL A 83 16.74 1.12 6.76
CA VAL A 83 16.38 -0.30 6.80
C VAL A 83 15.12 -0.55 7.61
N ARG A 84 15.08 -0.06 8.86
CA ARG A 84 13.94 -0.31 9.75
C ARG A 84 12.63 0.23 9.17
N THR A 85 12.62 1.51 8.80
CA THR A 85 11.45 2.17 8.20
C THR A 85 11.00 1.49 6.91
N PHE A 86 11.92 0.96 6.11
CA PHE A 86 11.56 0.18 4.93
C PHE A 86 10.96 -1.18 5.29
N LEU A 87 11.52 -1.91 6.26
CA LEU A 87 10.97 -3.20 6.70
C LEU A 87 9.58 -3.08 7.34
N GLU A 88 9.28 -1.94 7.97
CA GLU A 88 7.96 -1.62 8.53
C GLU A 88 6.86 -1.50 7.47
N GLN A 89 7.21 -1.14 6.23
CA GLN A 89 6.27 -1.10 5.10
C GLN A 89 5.78 -2.50 4.69
N PHE A 90 6.46 -3.56 5.15
CA PHE A 90 6.16 -4.95 4.83
C PHE A 90 5.91 -5.74 6.12
N PRO A 91 4.71 -5.62 6.73
CA PRO A 91 4.35 -6.46 7.88
C PRO A 91 4.26 -7.93 7.47
N ASP A 92 4.39 -8.85 8.43
CA ASP A 92 4.44 -10.30 8.16
C ASP A 92 3.20 -10.80 7.41
N ALA A 93 2.02 -10.26 7.74
CA ALA A 93 0.78 -10.55 7.03
C ALA A 93 0.84 -10.18 5.53
N HIS A 94 1.50 -9.06 5.20
CA HIS A 94 1.70 -8.65 3.81
C HIS A 94 2.66 -9.60 3.09
N LEU A 95 3.76 -10.00 3.74
CA LEU A 95 4.70 -10.94 3.15
C LEU A 95 4.07 -12.33 2.92
N HIS A 96 3.24 -12.81 3.85
CA HIS A 96 2.46 -14.06 3.68
C HIS A 96 1.50 -13.98 2.49
N GLU A 97 0.72 -12.91 2.40
CA GLU A 97 -0.21 -12.69 1.29
C GLU A 97 0.54 -12.60 -0.04
N ALA A 98 1.69 -11.91 -0.06
CA ALA A 98 2.51 -11.78 -1.25
C ALA A 98 3.02 -13.14 -1.77
N LEU A 99 3.46 -14.03 -0.88
CA LEU A 99 3.91 -15.37 -1.27
C LEU A 99 2.78 -16.22 -1.87
N ARG A 100 1.56 -16.12 -1.31
CA ARG A 100 0.36 -16.77 -1.89
C ARG A 100 0.03 -16.21 -3.27
N LEU A 101 0.03 -14.90 -3.40
CA LEU A 101 -0.16 -14.18 -4.65
C LEU A 101 0.84 -14.62 -5.73
N PHE A 102 2.10 -14.75 -5.36
CA PHE A 102 3.14 -15.18 -6.29
C PHE A 102 2.96 -16.62 -6.74
N LEU A 103 2.56 -17.52 -5.84
CA LEU A 103 2.27 -18.91 -6.18
C LEU A 103 1.11 -19.01 -7.18
N ASP A 104 0.00 -18.32 -6.89
CA ASP A 104 -1.18 -18.30 -7.77
C ASP A 104 -0.84 -17.72 -9.16
N ALA A 105 -0.05 -16.66 -9.19
CA ALA A 105 0.38 -16.02 -10.43
C ALA A 105 1.35 -16.89 -11.23
N ASP A 106 2.29 -17.57 -10.57
CA ASP A 106 3.24 -18.49 -11.22
C ASP A 106 2.49 -19.64 -11.90
N ALA A 107 1.50 -20.22 -11.21
CA ALA A 107 0.63 -21.24 -11.78
C ALA A 107 -0.16 -20.74 -13.00
N LYS A 108 -0.75 -19.53 -12.93
CA LYS A 108 -1.49 -18.93 -14.05
C LYS A 108 -0.61 -18.62 -15.26
N LEU A 109 0.62 -18.15 -15.03
CA LEU A 109 1.59 -17.83 -16.07
C LEU A 109 2.16 -19.07 -16.75
N LYS A 110 2.36 -20.17 -16.00
CA LYS A 110 2.84 -21.45 -16.55
C LYS A 110 1.75 -22.31 -17.18
N GLY A 111 0.56 -22.31 -16.60
CA GLY A 111 -0.55 -23.18 -16.97
C GLY A 111 -1.34 -22.75 -18.21
N GLY A 112 -0.85 -21.78 -18.99
CA GLY A 112 -1.51 -21.34 -20.22
C GLY A 112 -2.92 -20.77 -20.01
N SER A 113 -3.24 -20.30 -18.79
CA SER A 113 -4.53 -19.67 -18.54
C SER A 113 -4.72 -18.54 -19.57
N GLY A 114 -5.85 -18.52 -20.29
CA GLY A 114 -6.10 -17.58 -21.41
C GLY A 114 -6.12 -16.09 -21.03
N GLY A 115 -5.66 -15.74 -19.83
CA GLY A 115 -5.39 -14.37 -19.42
C GLY A 115 -4.12 -13.82 -20.06
N ARG A 116 -4.12 -12.53 -20.35
CA ARG A 116 -2.93 -11.83 -20.85
C ARG A 116 -1.86 -11.80 -19.73
N PRO A 117 -0.65 -12.36 -19.91
CA PRO A 117 0.39 -12.43 -18.88
C PRO A 117 0.70 -11.11 -18.17
N ALA A 118 0.73 -10.00 -18.92
CA ALA A 118 0.89 -8.65 -18.36
C ALA A 118 -0.22 -8.30 -17.35
N ARG A 119 -1.47 -8.65 -17.65
CA ARG A 119 -2.62 -8.35 -16.80
C ARG A 119 -2.61 -9.15 -15.49
N ILE A 120 -2.13 -10.39 -15.52
CA ILE A 120 -1.93 -11.19 -14.30
C ILE A 120 -0.95 -10.49 -13.37
N LEU A 121 0.16 -9.98 -13.92
CA LEU A 121 1.19 -9.30 -13.13
C LEU A 121 0.71 -7.93 -12.62
N GLU A 122 -0.04 -7.17 -13.40
CA GLU A 122 -0.69 -5.93 -12.96
C GLU A 122 -1.58 -6.16 -11.74
N ASP A 123 -2.45 -7.19 -11.77
CA ASP A 123 -3.35 -7.52 -10.66
C ASP A 123 -2.58 -7.83 -9.37
N VAL A 124 -1.56 -8.68 -9.48
CA VAL A 124 -0.68 -9.01 -8.34
C VAL A 124 -0.07 -7.75 -7.74
N LEU A 125 0.51 -6.88 -8.58
CA LEU A 125 1.18 -5.66 -8.13
C LEU A 125 0.21 -4.67 -7.47
N LEU A 126 -0.99 -4.52 -8.01
CA LEU A 126 -2.03 -3.66 -7.41
C LEU A 126 -2.53 -4.23 -6.08
N ARG A 127 -2.72 -5.56 -5.99
CA ARG A 127 -3.10 -6.22 -4.73
C ARG A 127 -2.03 -6.04 -3.65
N LEU A 128 -0.75 -6.13 -4.01
CA LEU A 128 0.35 -5.79 -3.11
C LEU A 128 0.32 -4.32 -2.67
N CYS A 129 -0.20 -3.41 -3.51
CA CYS A 129 -0.39 -2.01 -3.12
C CYS A 129 -1.66 -1.75 -2.32
N ASP A 130 -2.57 -2.72 -2.15
CA ASP A 130 -3.91 -2.46 -1.58
C ASP A 130 -4.10 -3.03 -0.16
N ARG A 131 -3.23 -3.93 0.32
CA ARG A 131 -3.43 -4.57 1.64
C ARG A 131 -2.60 -3.97 2.77
N ALA A 132 -3.21 -2.97 3.42
CA ALA A 132 -3.09 -2.69 4.86
C ALA A 132 -4.41 -2.10 5.44
N GLN A 133 -5.55 -2.25 4.76
CA GLN A 133 -6.86 -1.81 5.27
C GLN A 133 -7.56 -2.96 6.01
N VAL A 134 -6.94 -3.53 7.03
CA VAL A 134 -7.71 -4.28 8.05
C VAL A 134 -8.11 -3.36 9.21
N ASN A 135 -7.47 -2.18 9.38
CA ASN A 135 -7.73 -1.28 10.51
C ASN A 135 -8.33 0.10 10.15
N ALA A 136 -8.85 0.30 8.93
CA ALA A 136 -9.28 1.64 8.49
C ALA A 136 -10.63 1.70 7.74
N ARG A 137 -11.59 0.85 8.10
CA ARG A 137 -12.99 1.11 7.76
C ARG A 137 -13.85 0.95 9.01
N PRO A 138 -14.21 2.04 9.72
CA PRO A 138 -15.31 1.94 10.67
C PRO A 138 -16.56 1.46 9.92
N PRO A 139 -17.37 0.58 10.53
CA PRO A 139 -18.64 0.18 9.93
C PRO A 139 -19.46 1.45 9.69
N SER A 140 -19.84 1.69 8.44
CA SER A 140 -20.81 2.73 8.12
C SER A 140 -22.06 2.47 8.96
N PRO A 141 -22.57 3.44 9.73
CA PRO A 141 -23.81 3.22 10.47
C PRO A 141 -24.90 2.90 9.45
N SER A 142 -25.55 1.77 9.67
CA SER A 142 -26.77 1.39 8.98
C SER A 142 -27.71 2.58 8.97
N ARG A 143 -28.19 2.96 7.78
CA ARG A 143 -29.30 3.90 7.64
C ARG A 143 -30.50 3.26 8.35
N GLY A 144 -30.69 3.65 9.61
CA GLY A 144 -31.92 3.39 10.34
C GLY A 144 -33.07 4.04 9.59
N SER A 145 -34.11 3.25 9.40
CA SER A 145 -35.45 3.66 9.00
C SER A 145 -35.89 4.93 9.75
N GLU A 146 -35.94 6.05 9.05
CA GLU A 146 -36.56 7.28 9.54
C GLU A 146 -38.03 7.29 9.07
N VAL A 147 -38.94 6.99 10.00
CA VAL A 147 -40.38 7.15 9.83
C VAL A 147 -40.71 8.65 9.97
N PRO A 148 -41.44 9.29 9.04
CA PRO A 148 -41.82 10.68 9.23
C PRO A 148 -42.98 10.79 10.24
N GLN A 149 -42.75 11.50 11.34
CA GLN A 149 -43.77 11.85 12.33
C GLN A 149 -44.35 13.25 12.00
N PRO A 150 -45.69 13.45 11.96
CA PRO A 150 -46.26 14.73 11.58
C PRO A 150 -46.13 15.79 12.68
N ALA A 151 -45.88 17.01 12.22
CA ALA A 151 -45.63 18.23 12.98
C ALA A 151 -46.68 18.53 14.04
N ARG A 152 -46.24 18.93 15.24
CA ARG A 152 -47.08 19.65 16.22
C ARG A 152 -46.77 21.13 16.22
N ALA A 153 -47.85 21.89 16.22
CA ALA A 153 -47.93 23.34 16.13
C ALA A 153 -47.19 24.06 17.26
N ARG A 154 -46.67 25.23 16.89
CA ARG A 154 -45.90 26.17 17.71
C ARG A 154 -46.77 26.73 18.84
N SER A 155 -46.23 26.74 20.06
CA SER A 155 -46.70 27.64 21.12
C SER A 155 -45.68 28.75 21.27
N LEU A 156 -46.09 29.99 20.97
CA LEU A 156 -45.34 31.21 21.26
C LEU A 156 -45.71 31.67 22.67
N SER A 157 -44.71 32.00 23.49
CA SER A 157 -44.93 32.89 24.63
C SER A 157 -43.70 33.74 24.87
N ASN A 158 -43.78 34.96 24.31
CA ASN A 158 -43.47 36.27 24.89
C ASN A 158 -42.52 36.32 26.11
N VAL A 159 -41.49 37.18 26.01
CA VAL A 159 -41.10 38.20 27.03
C VAL A 159 -39.78 38.86 26.62
N ARG A 160 -39.78 40.19 26.43
CA ARG A 160 -38.92 41.14 27.18
C ARG A 160 -39.26 42.60 26.85
N THR A 161 -39.78 43.26 27.86
CA THR A 161 -39.90 44.70 28.04
C THR A 161 -38.52 45.35 27.95
N ILE A 162 -38.35 46.37 27.08
CA ILE A 162 -37.20 47.26 27.08
C ILE A 162 -37.66 48.57 27.73
N THR A 163 -37.18 48.85 28.93
CA THR A 163 -37.39 50.15 29.61
C THR A 163 -36.18 51.05 29.39
N SER A 164 -36.44 52.10 28.59
CA SER A 164 -35.97 53.49 28.63
C SER A 164 -34.55 53.81 29.13
N GLY A 165 -33.83 54.53 28.28
CA GLY A 165 -32.58 55.19 28.60
C GLY A 165 -32.73 56.42 29.51
N LYS A 166 -31.56 56.91 29.94
CA LYS A 166 -31.39 58.26 30.49
C LYS A 166 -30.07 58.84 30.00
N GLN A 167 -30.19 60.00 29.37
CA GLN A 167 -29.12 60.89 28.95
C GLN A 167 -28.30 61.39 30.14
N THR A 168 -27.04 61.77 29.88
CA THR A 168 -26.45 63.05 30.31
C THR A 168 -25.17 63.32 29.52
N ARG A 169 -25.09 64.47 28.85
CA ARG A 169 -23.83 65.18 28.59
C ARG A 169 -24.13 66.67 28.46
N SER A 170 -23.27 67.45 29.11
CA SER A 170 -23.20 68.91 29.18
C SER A 170 -23.13 69.59 27.82
#